data_AF-A0A4Y2WHX0-F1
#
_entry.id   AF-A0A4Y2WHX0-F1
#
_cell.length_a   1.000
_cell.length_b   1.000
_cell.length_c   1.000
_cell.angle_alpha   90.00
_cell.angle_beta   90.00
_cell.angle_gamma   90.00
#
_symmetry.space_group_name_H-M   'P 1'
#
loop_
_entity.id
_entity.type
_entity.pdbx_description
1 polymer ?
#
loop_
_entity_poly.entity_id
_entity_poly.type
_entity_poly.pdbx_seq_one_letter_code
_entity_poly.pdbx_strand_id
1 'polypeptide(L)'
;MAYAQLSSVSPIYGLYTSFYPVLIYIFLGTSKHVSIGTFAISSLLAGTEVDFIYQQENMTYKIAYEHQAALNMSANGTMGPTDGLPIVHDKIHIAMILTFMVGILQTAMGLCRMGYLTSFMSDEMISAFITGTVIHILTSQIKPITGANITKHSGPFNVIL
;
A
#
# COMPACT_ATOMS: atom_id res chain seq x y z
N MET A 1 -5.16 8.31 -10.53
CA MET A 1 -4.22 9.40 -10.18
C MET A 1 -4.27 9.74 -8.69
N ALA A 2 -5.37 10.30 -8.15
CA ALA A 2 -5.46 10.68 -6.73
C ALA A 2 -5.27 9.49 -5.76
N TYR A 3 -5.79 8.31 -6.11
CA TYR A 3 -5.60 7.11 -5.29
C TYR A 3 -4.14 6.63 -5.22
N ALA A 4 -3.36 6.79 -6.28
CA ALA A 4 -1.94 6.43 -6.25
C ALA A 4 -1.13 7.27 -5.22
N GLN A 5 -1.50 8.54 -5.06
CA GLN A 5 -0.93 9.41 -4.03
C GLN A 5 -1.30 8.95 -2.62
N LEU A 6 -2.50 8.38 -2.44
CA LEU A 6 -2.91 7.78 -1.18
C LEU A 6 -2.10 6.52 -0.84
N SER A 7 -1.67 5.77 -1.86
CA SER A 7 -0.78 4.61 -1.71
C SER A 7 0.72 4.95 -1.69
N SER A 8 1.10 6.22 -1.47
CA SER A 8 2.50 6.66 -1.36
C SER A 8 3.39 6.33 -2.59
N VAL A 9 2.79 6.16 -3.79
CA VAL A 9 3.50 5.89 -5.06
C VAL A 9 3.21 6.97 -6.10
N SER A 10 4.06 7.09 -7.12
CA SER A 10 3.93 8.13 -8.15
C SER A 10 2.56 8.07 -8.85
N PRO A 11 1.92 9.22 -9.16
CA PRO A 11 0.57 9.26 -9.71
C PRO A 11 0.36 8.44 -10.99
N ILE A 12 1.40 8.33 -11.83
CA ILE A 12 1.36 7.60 -13.11
C ILE A 12 0.96 6.13 -12.95
N TYR A 13 1.34 5.49 -11.84
CA TYR A 13 0.96 4.11 -11.55
C TYR A 13 -0.55 3.95 -11.36
N GLY A 14 -1.23 5.02 -10.92
CA GLY A 14 -2.69 5.06 -10.83
C GLY A 14 -3.41 5.02 -12.18
N LEU A 15 -2.73 5.33 -13.29
CA LEU A 15 -3.27 5.16 -14.63
C LEU A 15 -3.17 3.70 -15.06
N TYR A 16 -2.00 3.08 -14.82
CA TYR A 16 -1.77 1.67 -15.14
C TYR A 16 -2.76 0.76 -14.40
N THR A 17 -3.01 1.00 -13.12
CA THR A 17 -3.96 0.20 -12.32
C THR A 17 -5.41 0.38 -12.73
N SER A 18 -5.78 1.47 -13.41
CA SER A 18 -7.16 1.64 -13.94
C SER A 18 -7.33 1.10 -15.35
N PHE A 19 -6.28 1.08 -16.17
CA PHE A 19 -6.37 0.72 -17.58
C PHE A 19 -6.26 -0.79 -17.80
N TYR A 20 -5.23 -1.42 -17.24
CA TYR A 20 -4.94 -2.84 -17.51
C TYR A 20 -6.01 -3.80 -16.96
N PRO A 21 -6.55 -3.64 -15.74
CA PRO A 21 -7.59 -4.54 -15.23
C PRO A 21 -8.88 -4.50 -16.05
N VAL A 22 -9.24 -3.35 -16.62
CA VAL A 22 -10.43 -3.22 -17.48
C VAL A 22 -10.25 -4.03 -18.76
N LEU A 23 -9.08 -3.95 -19.40
CA LEU A 23 -8.77 -4.76 -20.58
C LEU A 23 -8.87 -6.26 -20.30
N ILE A 24 -8.34 -6.69 -19.15
CA ILE A 24 -8.40 -8.10 -18.72
C ILE A 24 -9.85 -8.51 -18.40
N TYR A 25 -10.63 -7.63 -17.78
CA TYR A 25 -12.03 -7.88 -17.43
C TYR A 25 -12.93 -8.08 -18.66
N ILE A 26 -12.63 -7.46 -19.80
CA ILE A 26 -13.40 -7.68 -21.04
C ILE A 26 -13.37 -9.15 -21.48
N PHE A 27 -12.26 -9.85 -21.28
CA PHE A 27 -12.13 -11.25 -21.68
C PHE A 27 -12.61 -12.24 -20.62
N LEU A 28 -12.42 -11.93 -19.33
CA LEU A 28 -12.67 -12.85 -18.21
C LEU A 28 -13.94 -12.51 -17.40
N GLY A 29 -14.55 -11.36 -17.64
CA GLY A 29 -15.67 -10.84 -16.86
C GLY A 29 -16.99 -11.54 -17.18
N THR A 30 -17.72 -11.93 -16.14
CA THR A 30 -19.05 -12.56 -16.25
C THR A 30 -20.21 -11.53 -16.27
N SER A 31 -19.97 -10.29 -15.82
CA SER A 31 -21.00 -9.24 -15.69
C SER A 31 -20.74 -8.05 -16.60
N LYS A 32 -21.65 -7.79 -17.53
CA LYS A 32 -21.51 -6.73 -18.56
C LYS A 32 -21.68 -5.30 -18.04
N HIS A 33 -22.28 -5.12 -16.86
CA HIS A 33 -22.65 -3.81 -16.31
C HIS A 33 -21.74 -3.36 -15.16
N VAL A 34 -20.80 -4.20 -14.72
CA VAL A 34 -19.88 -3.85 -13.64
C VAL A 34 -18.62 -3.25 -14.25
N SER A 35 -18.32 -2.00 -13.91
CA SER A 35 -17.03 -1.38 -14.24
C SER A 35 -16.03 -1.67 -13.14
N ILE A 36 -14.99 -2.44 -13.45
CA ILE A 36 -13.86 -2.64 -12.55
C ILE A 36 -13.00 -1.36 -12.54
N GLY A 37 -12.52 -0.95 -11.37
CA GLY A 37 -11.74 0.27 -11.24
C GLY A 37 -11.02 0.37 -9.89
N THR A 38 -10.30 1.46 -9.70
CA THR A 38 -9.59 1.74 -8.44
C THR A 38 -10.57 2.18 -7.36
N PHE A 39 -10.57 1.51 -6.21
CA PHE A 39 -11.36 1.89 -5.04
C PHE A 39 -10.50 2.61 -4.00
N ALA A 40 -11.10 3.63 -3.34
CA ALA A 40 -10.40 4.44 -2.34
C ALA A 40 -9.94 3.61 -1.13
N ILE A 41 -10.78 2.68 -0.67
CA ILE A 41 -10.53 1.83 0.50
C ILE A 41 -9.33 0.90 0.25
N SER A 42 -9.34 0.18 -0.88
CA SER A 42 -8.24 -0.72 -1.23
C SER A 42 -6.92 0.02 -1.40
N SER A 43 -6.96 1.24 -1.94
CA SER A 43 -5.77 2.08 -2.11
C SER A 43 -5.20 2.57 -0.78
N LEU A 44 -6.06 2.89 0.18
CA LEU A 44 -5.66 3.32 1.50
C LEU A 44 -5.02 2.16 2.28
N LEU A 45 -5.66 0.99 2.28
CA LEU A 45 -5.14 -0.22 2.91
C LEU A 45 -3.80 -0.66 2.32
N ALA A 46 -3.69 -0.66 0.99
CA ALA A 46 -2.41 -0.96 0.32
C ALA A 46 -1.34 0.09 0.66
N GLY A 47 -1.71 1.37 0.76
CA GLY A 47 -0.81 2.45 1.14
C GLY A 47 -0.25 2.30 2.56
N THR A 48 -1.10 1.98 3.53
CA THR A 48 -0.68 1.77 4.92
C THR A 48 0.23 0.56 5.06
N GLU A 49 -0.04 -0.51 4.31
CA GLU A 49 0.77 -1.71 4.34
C GLU A 49 2.14 -1.50 3.69
N VAL A 50 2.18 -0.83 2.53
CA VAL A 50 3.45 -0.49 1.86
C VAL A 50 4.28 0.46 2.73
N ASP A 51 3.66 1.46 3.37
CA ASP A 51 4.35 2.37 4.28
C ASP A 51 4.86 1.62 5.54
N PHE A 52 4.11 0.64 6.06
CA PHE A 52 4.53 -0.21 7.16
C PHE A 52 5.75 -1.06 6.81
N ILE A 53 5.70 -1.79 5.69
CA ILE A 53 6.81 -2.64 5.23
C ILE A 53 8.04 -1.79 4.91
N TYR A 54 7.86 -0.67 4.21
CA TYR A 54 8.96 0.26 3.90
C TYR A 54 9.66 0.77 5.17
N GLN A 55 8.89 1.14 6.20
CA GLN A 55 9.44 1.59 7.47
C GLN A 55 10.15 0.46 8.23
N GLN A 56 9.61 -0.76 8.16
CA GLN A 56 10.21 -1.95 8.76
C GLN A 56 11.54 -2.30 8.10
N GLU A 57 11.61 -2.35 6.77
CA GLU A 57 12.84 -2.59 6.02
C GLU A 57 13.90 -1.54 6.36
N ASN A 58 13.52 -0.25 6.36
CA ASN A 58 14.42 0.82 6.74
C ASN A 58 15.03 0.61 8.12
N MET A 59 14.23 0.20 9.12
CA MET A 59 14.73 -0.05 10.48
C MET A 59 15.72 -1.22 10.54
N THR A 60 15.45 -2.31 9.82
CA THR A 60 16.38 -3.46 9.72
C THR A 60 17.69 -3.06 9.04
N TYR A 61 17.62 -2.30 7.94
CA TYR A 61 18.80 -1.72 7.30
C TYR A 61 19.54 -0.79 8.26
N LYS A 62 18.81 -0.05 9.12
CA LYS A 62 19.46 0.82 10.10
C LYS A 62 20.34 0.08 11.09
N ILE A 63 19.77 -0.97 11.67
CA ILE A 63 20.43 -1.80 12.67
C ILE A 63 21.63 -2.53 12.04
N ALA A 64 21.50 -3.00 10.79
CA ALA A 64 22.58 -3.67 10.07
C ALA A 64 23.78 -2.74 9.77
N TYR A 65 23.53 -1.49 9.32
CA TYR A 65 24.63 -0.54 9.11
C TYR A 65 25.28 -0.15 10.43
N GLU A 66 24.49 0.04 11.51
CA GLU A 66 25.02 0.50 12.80
C GLU A 66 25.88 -0.58 13.45
N HIS A 67 25.47 -1.84 13.33
CA HIS A 67 26.28 -2.97 13.75
C HIS A 67 27.61 -3.06 12.98
N GLN A 68 27.58 -2.85 11.66
CA GLN A 68 28.80 -2.84 10.82
C GLN A 68 29.70 -1.63 11.16
N ALA A 69 29.11 -0.46 11.40
CA ALA A 69 29.84 0.75 11.79
C ALA A 69 30.52 0.59 13.15
N ALA A 70 29.86 -0.06 14.12
CA ALA A 70 30.45 -0.38 15.42
C ALA A 70 31.65 -1.33 15.30
N LEU A 71 31.64 -2.29 14.35
CA LEU A 71 32.78 -3.17 14.08
C LEU A 71 33.92 -2.45 13.34
N ASN A 72 33.61 -1.47 12.50
CA ASN A 72 34.60 -0.70 11.72
C ASN A 72 35.16 0.54 12.44
N MET A 73 34.78 0.81 13.70
CA MET A 73 35.35 1.87 14.53
C MET A 73 36.87 1.73 14.83
N SER A 74 37.51 0.64 14.41
CA SER A 74 38.96 0.41 14.49
C SER A 74 39.71 0.67 13.17
N ALA A 75 39.01 0.76 12.03
CA ALA A 75 39.63 0.91 10.72
C ALA A 75 39.60 2.38 10.27
N ASN A 76 40.75 3.06 10.37
CA ASN A 76 40.99 4.32 9.68
C ASN A 76 40.86 4.08 8.16
N GLY A 77 39.72 4.47 7.59
CA GLY A 77 39.44 4.32 6.17
C GLY A 77 38.32 5.27 5.75
N THR A 78 38.68 6.26 4.94
CA THR A 78 37.76 7.13 4.21
C THR A 78 36.86 6.30 3.30
N MET A 79 35.71 5.88 3.79
CA MET A 79 34.66 5.28 2.97
C MET A 79 33.74 6.40 2.51
N GLY A 80 33.75 6.67 1.20
CA GLY A 80 32.87 7.65 0.59
C GLY A 80 31.39 7.26 0.76
N PRO A 81 30.44 8.22 0.73
CA PRO A 81 29.07 8.00 1.18
C PRO A 81 28.20 7.12 0.27
N THR A 82 28.73 6.55 -0.83
CA THR A 82 27.89 6.05 -1.94
C THR A 82 27.98 4.56 -2.26
N ASP A 83 28.99 3.80 -1.82
CA ASP A 83 29.15 2.40 -2.24
C ASP A 83 28.55 1.37 -1.26
N GLY A 84 28.03 1.82 -0.12
CA GLY A 84 27.45 0.98 0.93
C GLY A 84 26.01 1.32 1.28
N LEU A 85 25.29 2.09 0.45
CA LEU A 85 23.90 2.43 0.75
C LEU A 85 23.05 1.15 0.62
N PRO A 86 22.40 0.66 1.69
CA PRO A 86 21.48 -0.46 1.61
C PRO A 86 20.42 -0.15 0.55
N ILE A 87 20.11 -1.14 -0.29
CA ILE A 87 19.09 -1.02 -1.34
C ILE A 87 17.77 -0.70 -0.65
N VAL A 88 17.42 0.58 -0.57
CA VAL A 88 16.09 1.01 -0.17
C VAL A 88 15.18 0.57 -1.31
N HIS A 89 14.40 -0.49 -1.11
CA HIS A 89 13.46 -0.92 -2.12
C HIS A 89 12.45 0.20 -2.37
N ASP A 90 12.35 0.63 -3.63
CA ASP A 90 11.32 1.59 -4.00
C ASP A 90 9.96 1.03 -3.62
N LYS A 91 9.10 1.88 -3.04
CA LYS A 91 7.74 1.53 -2.60
C LYS A 91 6.92 0.78 -3.64
N ILE A 92 7.22 1.01 -4.93
CA ILE A 92 6.57 0.31 -6.04
C ILE A 92 6.89 -1.18 -6.07
N HIS A 93 8.11 -1.61 -5.74
CA HIS A 93 8.47 -3.03 -5.72
C HIS A 93 7.69 -3.78 -4.62
N ILE A 94 7.59 -3.18 -3.43
CA ILE A 94 6.78 -3.70 -2.32
C ILE A 94 5.30 -3.81 -2.76
N ALA A 95 4.78 -2.76 -3.40
CA ALA A 95 3.40 -2.76 -3.91
C ALA A 95 3.15 -3.84 -4.98
N MET A 96 4.13 -4.10 -5.86
CA MET A 96 4.03 -5.16 -6.88
C MET A 96 3.92 -6.55 -6.24
N ILE A 97 4.78 -6.86 -5.26
CA ILE A 97 4.78 -8.15 -4.56
C ILE A 97 3.48 -8.33 -3.77
N LEU A 98 3.03 -7.29 -3.06
CA LEU A 98 1.76 -7.30 -2.34
C LEU A 98 0.58 -7.59 -3.28
N THR A 99 0.50 -6.87 -4.40
CA THR A 99 -0.58 -7.03 -5.39
C THR A 99 -0.56 -8.43 -6.01
N PHE A 100 0.63 -8.95 -6.29
CA PHE A 100 0.79 -10.29 -6.84
C PHE A 100 0.31 -11.37 -5.86
N MET A 101 0.67 -11.26 -4.58
CA MET A 101 0.19 -12.16 -3.52
C MET A 101 -1.32 -12.09 -3.34
N VAL A 102 -1.90 -10.90 -3.35
CA VAL A 102 -3.36 -10.71 -3.32
C VAL A 102 -4.03 -11.38 -4.53
N GLY A 103 -3.43 -11.28 -5.72
CA GLY A 103 -3.94 -11.94 -6.93
C GLY A 103 -3.93 -13.48 -6.84
N ILE A 104 -2.85 -14.07 -6.31
CA ILE A 104 -2.78 -15.52 -6.06
C ILE A 104 -3.86 -15.93 -5.07
N LEU A 105 -3.98 -15.21 -3.95
CA LEU A 105 -4.97 -15.50 -2.93
C LEU A 105 -6.40 -15.35 -3.46
N GLN A 106 -6.69 -14.33 -4.28
CA GLN A 106 -7.99 -14.14 -4.91
C GLN A 106 -8.31 -15.24 -5.93
N THR A 107 -7.32 -15.70 -6.69
CA THR A 107 -7.46 -16.84 -7.62
C THR A 107 -7.74 -18.13 -6.84
N ALA A 108 -7.01 -18.38 -5.75
CA ALA A 108 -7.22 -19.54 -4.88
C ALA A 108 -8.62 -19.51 -4.24
N MET A 109 -9.07 -18.36 -3.72
CA MET A 109 -10.43 -18.20 -3.19
C MET A 109 -11.50 -18.41 -4.26
N GLY A 110 -11.25 -17.96 -5.50
CA GLY A 110 -12.12 -18.21 -6.65
C GLY A 110 -12.24 -19.71 -6.99
N LEU A 111 -11.12 -20.43 -7.02
CA LEU A 111 -11.07 -21.88 -7.26
C LEU A 111 -11.77 -22.68 -6.16
N CYS A 112 -11.59 -22.28 -4.90
CA CYS A 112 -12.30 -22.85 -3.76
C CYS A 112 -13.78 -22.43 -3.68
N ARG A 113 -14.30 -21.68 -4.66
CA ARG A 113 -15.67 -21.14 -4.72
C ARG A 113 -16.09 -20.38 -3.45
N MET A 114 -15.14 -19.70 -2.82
CA MET A 114 -15.35 -18.98 -1.56
C MET A 114 -16.17 -17.69 -1.72
N GLY A 115 -16.58 -17.35 -2.95
CA GLY A 115 -17.53 -16.27 -3.23
C GLY A 115 -18.91 -16.46 -2.60
N TYR A 116 -19.27 -17.69 -2.20
CA TYR A 116 -20.46 -17.90 -1.37
C TYR A 116 -20.28 -17.39 0.06
N LEU A 117 -19.07 -17.49 0.63
CA LEU A 117 -18.81 -17.02 1.99
C LEU A 117 -18.88 -15.49 2.09
N THR A 118 -18.46 -14.77 1.04
CA THR A 118 -18.61 -13.31 0.98
C THR A 118 -20.08 -12.87 0.98
N SER A 119 -21.01 -13.75 0.60
CA SER A 119 -22.45 -13.45 0.67
C SER A 119 -23.05 -13.58 2.08
N PHE A 120 -22.30 -14.15 3.03
CA PHE A 120 -22.72 -14.23 4.44
C PHE A 120 -22.36 -12.99 5.26
N MET A 121 -21.63 -12.04 4.69
CA MET A 121 -21.42 -10.75 5.35
C MET A 121 -22.73 -9.98 5.35
N SER A 122 -23.19 -9.59 6.55
CA SER A 122 -24.46 -8.88 6.69
C SER A 122 -24.38 -7.50 6.06
N ASP A 123 -25.51 -7.04 5.50
CA ASP A 123 -25.59 -5.72 4.88
C ASP A 123 -25.26 -4.61 5.89
N GLU A 124 -25.62 -4.80 7.17
CA GLU A 124 -25.29 -3.88 8.26
C GLU A 124 -23.79 -3.82 8.53
N MET A 125 -23.10 -4.97 8.51
CA MET A 125 -21.65 -5.01 8.72
C MET A 125 -20.90 -4.33 7.56
N ILE A 126 -21.33 -4.57 6.32
CA ILE A 126 -20.77 -3.94 5.13
C ILE A 126 -21.01 -2.42 5.17
N SER A 127 -22.24 -2.00 5.50
CA SER A 127 -22.62 -0.59 5.60
C SER A 127 -21.84 0.14 6.70
N ALA A 128 -21.68 -0.48 7.87
CA ALA A 128 -20.88 0.06 8.97
C ALA A 128 -19.40 0.20 8.59
N PHE A 129 -18.83 -0.82 7.92
CA PHE A 129 -17.44 -0.78 7.46
C PHE A 129 -17.20 0.32 6.41
N ILE A 130 -18.10 0.46 5.42
CA ILE A 130 -18.01 1.50 4.40
C ILE A 130 -18.13 2.88 5.06
N THR A 131 -19.11 3.09 5.93
CA THR A 131 -19.33 4.37 6.63
C THR A 131 -18.11 4.76 7.48
N GLY A 132 -17.56 3.82 8.26
CA GLY A 132 -16.34 4.05 9.03
C GLY A 132 -15.14 4.38 8.14
N THR A 133 -14.99 3.68 7.01
CA THR A 133 -13.89 3.93 6.08
C THR A 133 -14.03 5.27 5.36
N VAL A 134 -15.25 5.71 5.03
CA VAL A 134 -15.49 7.04 4.45
C VAL A 134 -15.04 8.12 5.42
N ILE A 135 -15.37 8.02 6.71
CA ILE A 135 -14.89 8.96 7.73
C ILE A 135 -13.36 8.95 7.77
N HIS A 136 -12.74 7.78 7.78
CA HIS A 136 -11.29 7.63 7.78
C HIS A 136 -10.61 8.25 6.54
N ILE A 137 -11.20 8.07 5.35
CA ILE A 137 -10.73 8.72 4.11
C ILE A 137 -10.86 10.24 4.23
N LEU A 138 -12.00 10.76 4.68
CA LEU A 138 -12.20 12.21 4.84
C LEU A 138 -11.15 12.81 5.77
N THR A 139 -10.85 12.15 6.90
CA THR A 139 -9.80 12.62 7.80
C THR A 139 -8.41 12.55 7.15
N SER A 140 -8.13 11.50 6.36
CA SER A 140 -6.87 11.37 5.62
C SER A 140 -6.69 12.44 4.53
N GLN A 141 -7.78 12.96 3.96
CA GLN A 141 -7.74 14.00 2.92
C GLN A 141 -7.65 15.43 3.49
N ILE A 142 -7.79 15.64 4.81
CA ILE A 142 -7.73 16.98 5.40
C ILE A 142 -6.35 17.62 5.21
N LYS A 143 -5.30 16.81 5.18
CA LYS A 143 -3.89 17.20 5.05
C LYS A 143 -3.57 17.80 3.67
N PRO A 144 -3.87 17.13 2.54
CA PRO A 144 -3.69 17.76 1.22
C PRO A 144 -4.61 18.99 1.01
N ILE A 145 -5.78 19.05 1.67
CA ILE A 145 -6.69 20.22 1.58
C ILE A 145 -6.14 21.46 2.30
N THR A 146 -5.51 21.29 3.46
CA THR A 146 -4.99 22.41 4.27
C THR A 146 -3.60 22.90 3.85
N GLY A 147 -2.90 22.16 2.98
CA GLY A 147 -1.58 22.56 2.46
C GLY A 147 -0.45 22.58 3.50
N ALA A 148 -0.72 22.14 4.73
CA ALA A 148 0.28 22.08 5.80
C ALA A 148 1.21 20.88 5.59
N ASN A 149 2.53 21.13 5.59
CA ASN A 149 3.55 20.08 5.58
C ASN A 149 3.66 19.47 6.98
N ILE A 150 2.87 18.44 7.24
CA ILE A 150 2.87 17.78 8.54
C ILE A 150 3.53 16.40 8.43
N THR A 151 4.41 16.06 9.36
CA THR A 151 5.13 14.78 9.44
C THR A 151 4.18 13.65 9.81
N LYS A 152 4.06 12.60 8.97
CA LYS A 152 3.22 11.42 9.27
C LYS A 152 3.79 10.68 10.50
N HIS A 153 2.96 10.30 11.46
CA HIS A 153 3.34 9.44 12.59
C HIS A 153 2.55 8.11 12.53
N SER A 154 3.02 7.03 13.15
CA SER A 154 2.32 5.72 13.15
C SER A 154 2.06 5.25 14.58
N GLY A 155 0.80 4.93 14.92
CA GLY A 155 0.36 4.42 16.23
C GLY A 155 -1.18 4.26 16.33
N PRO A 156 -1.69 3.46 17.29
CA PRO A 156 -3.14 3.32 17.52
C PRO A 156 -3.74 4.67 17.97
N PHE A 157 -4.91 5.04 17.44
CA PHE A 157 -5.59 6.36 17.52
C PHE A 157 -5.10 7.48 16.60
N ASN A 158 -4.19 7.21 15.66
CA ASN A 158 -3.74 8.25 14.74
C ASN A 158 -4.67 8.44 13.53
N VAL A 159 -5.90 8.89 13.78
CA VAL A 159 -6.88 9.22 12.72
C VAL A 159 -6.52 10.55 12.05
N ILE A 160 -5.53 11.30 12.57
CA ILE A 160 -5.19 12.64 12.11
C ILE A 160 -3.67 12.87 12.10
N LEU A 161 -2.83 12.01 11.49
CA LEU A 161 -1.48 12.41 10.99
C LEU A 161 -0.59 11.41 10.25
#